data_AF-A0A395JKL9-F1
#
_entry.id   AF-A0A395JKL9-F1
#
_cell.length_a   1.000
_cell.length_b   1.000
_cell.length_c   1.000
_cell.angle_alpha   90.00
_cell.angle_beta   90.00
_cell.angle_gamma   90.00
#
_symmetry.space_group_name_H-M   'P 1'
#
loop_
_entity.id
_entity.type
_entity.pdbx_description
1 polymer ?
#
loop_
_entity_poly.entity_id
_entity_poly.type
_entity_poly.pdbx_seq_one_letter_code
_entity_poly.pdbx_strand_id
1 'polypeptide(L)'
;MDWINSHFSLHEKLPRPDWDGIYRYVDSNVVSQDHNALWCDIARTWMRELIAHLPAGYAQTETDNFILVSNETIRYNNNFLGFLERCRKRLLSTLRGIASDAGYGKHVVVIFGEIDHYYDYVSFYGPQEGTYGLSSGMYLNYGYGHFVFQHDNLDNAELIAAHEMTHALVDHLPIPAWLNEGMAVNMEAAICGQMPVLLDREMFNKHQRFWGEAEMQEFWRGDSFFRPDEGQALSYQLAQILVTNLSENYSAFVEFANQANRDDGGEAAIDSVFDISLGDMVANFLGEGDWWPQPETWPAMDCA
;
A
#
# COMPACT_ATOMS: atom_id res chain seq x y z
N MET A 1 10.51 -22.48 -18.66
CA MET A 1 10.25 -21.04 -18.47
C MET A 1 11.37 -20.18 -19.01
N ASP A 2 12.32 -20.73 -19.79
CA ASP A 2 13.59 -20.08 -20.14
C ASP A 2 13.45 -18.74 -20.88
N TRP A 3 12.31 -18.51 -21.54
CA TRP A 3 11.99 -17.24 -22.19
C TRP A 3 11.91 -16.07 -21.19
N ILE A 4 11.48 -16.29 -19.94
CA ILE A 4 11.35 -15.21 -18.96
C ILE A 4 12.72 -14.62 -18.60
N ASN A 5 13.78 -15.42 -18.68
CA ASN A 5 15.12 -14.97 -18.32
C ASN A 5 15.65 -13.87 -19.24
N SER A 6 15.15 -13.80 -20.49
CA SER A 6 15.49 -12.68 -21.39
C SER A 6 14.74 -11.39 -21.08
N HIS A 7 13.80 -11.41 -20.13
CA HIS A 7 13.05 -10.25 -19.66
C HIS A 7 13.54 -9.74 -18.29
N PHE A 8 14.69 -10.21 -17.80
CA PHE A 8 15.35 -9.59 -16.65
C PHE A 8 16.48 -8.67 -17.11
N SER A 9 16.58 -7.52 -16.46
CA SER A 9 17.72 -6.61 -16.58
C SER A 9 18.30 -6.36 -15.20
N LEU A 10 19.62 -6.14 -15.12
CA LEU A 10 20.27 -5.81 -13.85
C LEU A 10 20.24 -4.29 -13.64
N HIS A 11 19.70 -3.86 -12.50
CA HIS A 11 19.80 -2.50 -12.01
C HIS A 11 20.36 -2.51 -10.59
N GLU A 12 21.45 -1.78 -10.34
CA GLU A 12 22.14 -1.77 -9.04
C GLU A 12 22.46 -3.19 -8.52
N LYS A 13 22.84 -4.10 -9.43
CA LYS A 13 23.16 -5.52 -9.17
C LYS A 13 21.96 -6.41 -8.82
N LEU A 14 20.74 -5.87 -8.78
CA LEU A 14 19.51 -6.64 -8.55
C LEU A 14 18.75 -6.84 -9.87
N PRO A 15 18.16 -8.03 -10.09
CA PRO A 15 17.38 -8.31 -11.29
C PRO A 15 16.01 -7.64 -11.22
N ARG A 16 15.67 -6.92 -12.30
CA ARG A 16 14.40 -6.22 -12.50
C ARG A 16 13.65 -6.86 -13.67
N PRO A 17 12.42 -7.35 -13.45
CA PRO A 17 11.58 -7.83 -14.54
C PRO A 17 11.13 -6.68 -15.43
N ASP A 18 11.26 -6.83 -16.74
CA ASP A 18 10.54 -6.05 -17.74
C ASP A 18 9.10 -6.57 -17.80
N TRP A 19 8.26 -6.09 -16.87
CA TRP A 19 6.88 -6.55 -16.76
C TRP A 19 6.09 -6.32 -18.05
N ASP A 20 6.25 -5.17 -18.70
CA ASP A 20 5.61 -4.89 -19.99
C ASP A 20 6.03 -5.89 -21.08
N GLY A 21 7.30 -6.26 -21.12
CA GLY A 21 7.79 -7.34 -21.98
C GLY A 21 7.18 -8.70 -21.66
N ILE A 22 7.09 -9.04 -20.37
CA ILE A 22 6.51 -10.29 -19.88
C ILE A 22 5.02 -10.38 -20.22
N TYR A 23 4.23 -9.35 -19.91
CA TYR A 23 2.80 -9.26 -20.25
C TYR A 23 2.59 -9.41 -21.76
N ARG A 24 3.30 -8.62 -22.58
CA ARG A 24 3.21 -8.73 -24.04
C ARG A 24 3.57 -10.11 -24.56
N TYR A 25 4.58 -10.75 -23.98
CA TYR A 25 4.97 -12.11 -24.36
C TYR A 25 3.86 -13.11 -24.03
N VAL A 26 3.33 -13.07 -22.81
CA VAL A 26 2.24 -13.94 -22.34
C VAL A 26 1.02 -13.79 -23.23
N ASP A 27 0.57 -12.55 -23.47
CA ASP A 27 -0.62 -12.26 -24.28
C ASP A 27 -0.48 -12.73 -25.73
N SER A 28 0.73 -12.64 -26.30
CA SER A 28 0.97 -12.96 -27.71
C SER A 28 1.32 -14.43 -27.97
N ASN A 29 1.92 -15.13 -26.99
CA ASN A 29 2.55 -16.44 -27.22
C ASN A 29 2.00 -17.55 -26.33
N VAL A 30 1.33 -17.22 -25.22
CA VAL A 30 0.91 -18.22 -24.23
C VAL A 30 -0.60 -18.36 -24.23
N VAL A 31 -1.07 -19.41 -24.92
CA VAL A 31 -2.47 -19.87 -24.83
C VAL A 31 -2.60 -20.79 -23.61
N SER A 32 -2.41 -20.26 -22.41
CA SER A 32 -2.63 -21.05 -21.18
C SER A 32 -4.13 -21.12 -20.88
N GLN A 33 -4.64 -22.32 -20.58
CA GLN A 33 -5.98 -22.47 -20.00
C GLN A 33 -5.99 -22.20 -18.49
N ASP A 34 -4.81 -22.14 -17.86
CA ASP A 34 -4.62 -21.84 -16.45
C ASP A 34 -3.66 -20.66 -16.30
N HIS A 35 -4.21 -19.44 -16.41
CA HIS A 35 -3.45 -18.21 -16.23
C HIS A 35 -2.89 -18.10 -14.81
N ASN A 36 -3.59 -18.63 -13.80
CA ASN A 36 -3.13 -18.56 -12.42
C ASN A 36 -1.83 -19.35 -12.20
N ALA A 37 -1.78 -20.60 -12.69
CA ALA A 37 -0.57 -21.42 -12.60
C ALA A 37 0.61 -20.78 -13.34
N LEU A 38 0.36 -20.21 -14.53
CA LEU A 38 1.38 -19.50 -15.30
C LEU A 38 1.98 -18.31 -14.53
N TRP A 39 1.13 -17.44 -13.98
CA TRP A 39 1.59 -16.26 -13.23
C TRP A 39 2.28 -16.63 -11.92
N CYS A 40 1.87 -17.74 -11.28
CA CYS A 40 2.64 -18.32 -10.17
C CYS A 40 4.06 -18.70 -10.60
N ASP A 41 4.22 -19.37 -11.74
CA ASP A 41 5.54 -19.81 -12.22
C ASP A 41 6.43 -18.64 -12.69
N ILE A 42 5.82 -17.59 -13.23
CA ILE A 42 6.49 -16.30 -13.51
C ILE A 42 7.04 -15.71 -12.21
N ALA A 43 6.19 -15.54 -11.19
CA ALA A 43 6.59 -14.98 -9.90
C ALA A 43 7.68 -15.82 -9.20
N ARG A 44 7.56 -17.15 -9.22
CA ARG A 44 8.61 -18.06 -8.70
C ARG A 44 9.94 -17.89 -9.42
N THR A 45 9.90 -17.69 -10.74
CA THR A 45 11.14 -17.56 -11.52
C THR A 45 11.82 -16.24 -11.22
N TRP A 46 11.04 -15.15 -11.15
CA TRP A 46 11.54 -13.86 -10.69
C TRP A 46 12.15 -13.94 -9.28
N MET A 47 11.48 -14.57 -8.32
CA MET A 47 12.00 -14.71 -6.95
C MET A 47 13.29 -15.52 -6.88
N ARG A 48 13.42 -16.61 -7.66
CA ARG A 48 14.69 -17.35 -7.75
C ARG A 48 15.83 -16.51 -8.32
N GLU A 49 15.54 -15.71 -9.35
CA GLU A 49 16.54 -14.83 -9.96
C GLU A 49 17.00 -13.76 -8.97
N LEU A 50 16.05 -13.17 -8.21
CA LEU A 50 16.36 -12.24 -7.13
C LEU A 50 17.24 -12.88 -6.05
N ILE A 51 16.86 -14.08 -5.56
CA ILE A 51 17.64 -14.81 -4.54
C ILE A 51 19.08 -15.07 -5.02
N ALA A 52 19.30 -15.35 -6.31
CA ALA A 52 20.63 -15.58 -6.85
C ALA A 52 21.58 -14.37 -6.76
N HIS A 53 21.02 -13.16 -6.58
CA HIS A 53 21.75 -11.91 -6.45
C HIS A 53 21.80 -11.37 -5.02
N LEU A 54 21.09 -12.01 -4.08
CA LEU A 54 21.13 -11.67 -2.66
C LEU A 54 22.23 -12.48 -1.94
N PRO A 55 22.67 -12.03 -0.74
CA PRO A 55 23.59 -12.81 0.08
C PRO A 55 23.08 -14.24 0.37
N ALA A 56 23.99 -15.13 0.74
CA ALA A 56 23.60 -16.48 1.11
C ALA A 56 22.61 -16.50 2.30
N GLY A 57 21.67 -17.45 2.27
CA GLY A 57 20.70 -17.66 3.35
C GLY A 57 19.26 -17.29 2.99
N TYR A 58 19.05 -16.48 1.94
CA TYR A 58 17.71 -16.23 1.42
C TYR A 58 17.10 -17.50 0.81
N ALA A 59 15.85 -17.75 1.14
CA ALA A 59 15.08 -18.87 0.64
C ALA A 59 13.67 -18.44 0.26
N GLN A 60 13.11 -19.15 -0.71
CA GLN A 60 11.71 -19.03 -1.09
C GLN A 60 10.87 -20.03 -0.30
N THR A 61 9.78 -19.56 0.28
CA THR A 61 8.75 -20.38 0.95
C THR A 61 7.37 -19.96 0.46
N GLU A 62 6.40 -20.87 0.42
CA GLU A 62 5.10 -20.59 -0.20
C GLU A 62 3.92 -21.17 0.60
N THR A 63 2.77 -20.51 0.48
CA THR A 63 1.43 -21.03 0.82
C THR A 63 0.54 -20.97 -0.42
N ASP A 64 -0.78 -21.16 -0.28
CA ASP A 64 -1.69 -21.13 -1.42
C ASP A 64 -1.71 -19.76 -2.12
N ASN A 65 -1.65 -18.67 -1.35
CA ASN A 65 -1.78 -17.30 -1.88
C ASN A 65 -0.48 -16.48 -1.85
N PHE A 66 0.60 -16.96 -1.23
CA PHE A 66 1.82 -16.18 -1.03
C PHE A 66 3.10 -16.90 -1.46
N ILE A 67 4.06 -16.11 -1.96
CA ILE A 67 5.47 -16.45 -2.09
C ILE A 67 6.25 -15.50 -1.18
N LEU A 68 6.98 -16.05 -0.20
CA LEU A 68 7.84 -15.31 0.71
C LEU A 68 9.31 -15.58 0.38
N VAL A 69 10.08 -14.51 0.21
CA VAL A 69 11.54 -14.53 0.13
C VAL A 69 12.13 -13.86 1.36
N SER A 70 12.96 -14.58 2.11
CA SER A 70 13.62 -14.06 3.31
C SER A 70 14.83 -14.92 3.68
N ASN A 71 15.74 -14.38 4.48
CA ASN A 71 16.83 -15.14 5.13
C ASN A 71 16.50 -15.52 6.59
N GLU A 72 15.22 -15.50 6.93
CA GLU A 72 14.69 -15.78 8.25
C GLU A 72 14.67 -17.26 8.62
N THR A 73 14.46 -17.55 9.91
CA THR A 73 14.30 -18.94 10.35
C THR A 73 13.02 -19.58 9.78
N ILE A 74 13.05 -20.90 9.56
CA ILE A 74 11.86 -21.66 9.11
C ILE A 74 10.64 -21.41 10.01
N ARG A 75 10.87 -21.28 11.33
CA ARG A 75 9.80 -21.00 12.29
C ARG A 75 9.19 -19.62 12.07
N TYR A 76 10.01 -18.59 11.86
CA TYR A 76 9.54 -17.24 11.55
C TYR A 76 8.71 -17.27 10.26
N ASN A 77 9.26 -17.80 9.18
CA ASN A 77 8.58 -17.86 7.88
C ASN A 77 7.23 -18.58 7.94
N ASN A 78 7.16 -19.72 8.64
CA ASN A 78 5.90 -20.46 8.78
C ASN A 78 4.85 -19.70 9.59
N ASN A 79 5.25 -19.04 10.68
CA ASN A 79 4.34 -18.23 11.48
C ASN A 79 3.81 -17.03 10.69
N PHE A 80 4.73 -16.33 10.02
CA PHE A 80 4.42 -15.14 9.23
C PHE A 80 3.55 -15.46 8.01
N LEU A 81 3.87 -16.50 7.22
CA LEU A 81 3.00 -16.98 6.14
C LEU A 81 1.62 -17.38 6.64
N GLY A 82 1.56 -18.05 7.80
CA GLY A 82 0.29 -18.36 8.44
C GLY A 82 -0.52 -17.11 8.80
N PHE A 83 0.15 -16.04 9.24
CA PHE A 83 -0.47 -14.75 9.46
C PHE A 83 -0.97 -14.14 8.15
N LEU A 84 -0.15 -14.08 7.09
CA LEU A 84 -0.52 -13.50 5.79
C LEU A 84 -1.83 -14.11 5.24
N GLU A 85 -1.98 -15.44 5.30
CA GLU A 85 -3.20 -16.12 4.87
C GLU A 85 -4.44 -15.72 5.69
N ARG A 86 -4.28 -15.58 7.02
CA ARG A 86 -5.37 -15.12 7.91
C ARG A 86 -5.69 -13.64 7.69
N CYS A 87 -4.66 -12.82 7.51
CA CYS A 87 -4.74 -11.39 7.25
C CYS A 87 -5.53 -11.14 5.97
N ARG A 88 -5.14 -11.75 4.85
CA ARG A 88 -5.84 -11.67 3.56
C ARG A 88 -7.31 -12.01 3.68
N LYS A 89 -7.63 -13.15 4.31
CA LYS A 89 -9.02 -13.59 4.51
C LYS A 89 -9.80 -12.57 5.34
N ARG A 90 -9.19 -12.00 6.38
CA ARG A 90 -9.82 -10.99 7.23
C ARG A 90 -10.05 -9.69 6.48
N LEU A 91 -9.06 -9.17 5.76
CA LEU A 91 -9.17 -7.98 4.91
C LEU A 91 -10.31 -8.10 3.89
N LEU A 92 -10.35 -9.18 3.11
CA LEU A 92 -11.41 -9.42 2.12
C LEU A 92 -12.80 -9.51 2.76
N SER A 93 -12.90 -9.97 4.01
CA SER A 93 -14.17 -10.02 4.73
C SER A 93 -14.56 -8.68 5.36
N THR A 94 -13.60 -7.92 5.89
CA THR A 94 -13.82 -6.63 6.57
C THR A 94 -14.05 -5.50 5.57
N LEU A 95 -13.38 -5.54 4.42
CA LEU A 95 -13.50 -4.58 3.32
C LEU A 95 -14.33 -5.18 2.17
N ARG A 96 -15.29 -6.06 2.49
CA ARG A 96 -16.17 -6.69 1.49
C ARG A 96 -16.89 -5.64 0.64
N GLY A 97 -16.66 -5.70 -0.67
CA GLY A 97 -17.23 -4.76 -1.65
C GLY A 97 -16.32 -3.58 -1.94
N ILE A 98 -15.18 -3.47 -1.27
CA ILE A 98 -14.11 -2.49 -1.53
C ILE A 98 -12.85 -3.24 -1.94
N ALA A 99 -12.38 -4.17 -1.12
CA ALA A 99 -11.19 -4.98 -1.39
C ALA A 99 -11.47 -6.04 -2.46
N SER A 100 -10.49 -6.27 -3.33
CA SER A 100 -10.51 -7.25 -4.41
C SER A 100 -9.22 -8.06 -4.45
N ASP A 101 -9.35 -9.37 -4.62
CA ASP A 101 -8.26 -10.31 -4.90
C ASP A 101 -8.28 -10.77 -6.37
N ALA A 102 -8.97 -10.02 -7.24
CA ALA A 102 -9.02 -10.32 -8.67
C ALA A 102 -7.62 -10.22 -9.30
N GLY A 103 -7.30 -11.18 -10.16
CA GLY A 103 -6.00 -11.29 -10.79
C GLY A 103 -5.53 -12.74 -10.85
N TYR A 104 -4.26 -12.91 -11.19
CA TYR A 104 -3.62 -14.22 -11.30
C TYR A 104 -2.28 -14.20 -10.57
N GLY A 105 -1.85 -15.37 -10.11
CA GLY A 105 -0.59 -15.52 -9.39
C GLY A 105 -0.75 -15.31 -7.88
N LYS A 106 0.36 -15.52 -7.18
CA LYS A 106 0.45 -15.34 -5.73
C LYS A 106 0.95 -13.95 -5.39
N HIS A 107 0.55 -13.41 -4.25
CA HIS A 107 1.21 -12.23 -3.70
C HIS A 107 2.66 -12.55 -3.36
N VAL A 108 3.56 -11.63 -3.66
CA VAL A 108 4.99 -11.76 -3.36
C VAL A 108 5.33 -10.89 -2.16
N VAL A 109 6.11 -11.45 -1.24
CA VAL A 109 6.60 -10.77 -0.04
C VAL A 109 8.10 -10.97 0.06
N VAL A 110 8.87 -9.89 0.19
CA VAL A 110 10.32 -9.94 0.36
C VAL A 110 10.72 -9.26 1.66
N ILE A 111 11.38 -10.01 2.54
CA ILE A 111 11.93 -9.50 3.80
C ILE A 111 13.44 -9.41 3.65
N PHE A 112 13.97 -8.19 3.65
CA PHE A 112 15.41 -7.96 3.55
C PHE A 112 16.05 -7.97 4.93
N GLY A 113 17.02 -8.86 5.15
CA GLY A 113 17.77 -8.95 6.41
C GLY A 113 18.66 -7.74 6.70
N GLU A 114 19.05 -6.97 5.68
CA GLU A 114 19.92 -5.78 5.82
C GLU A 114 19.24 -4.56 5.18
N ILE A 115 19.38 -3.41 5.84
CA ILE A 115 18.76 -2.16 5.41
C ILE A 115 19.28 -1.67 4.05
N ASP A 116 20.57 -1.89 3.76
CA ASP A 116 21.18 -1.48 2.49
C ASP A 116 20.54 -2.22 1.31
N HIS A 117 20.27 -3.53 1.43
CA HIS A 117 19.62 -4.30 0.36
C HIS A 117 18.15 -3.89 0.17
N TYR A 118 17.47 -3.52 1.25
CA TYR A 118 16.13 -2.95 1.16
C TYR A 118 16.14 -1.65 0.35
N TYR A 119 17.06 -0.73 0.67
CA TYR A 119 17.18 0.54 -0.06
C TYR A 119 17.65 0.36 -1.51
N ASP A 120 18.64 -0.49 -1.78
CA ASP A 120 19.06 -0.86 -3.14
C ASP A 120 17.88 -1.45 -3.93
N TYR A 121 16.96 -2.14 -3.25
CA TYR A 121 15.76 -2.69 -3.89
C TYR A 121 14.74 -1.60 -4.21
N VAL A 122 14.36 -0.78 -3.22
CA VAL A 122 13.27 0.20 -3.33
C VAL A 122 13.63 1.46 -4.10
N SER A 123 14.91 1.84 -4.15
CA SER A 123 15.42 3.03 -4.87
C SER A 123 15.01 3.04 -6.34
N PHE A 124 14.91 1.85 -6.95
CA PHE A 124 14.50 1.68 -8.35
C PHE A 124 13.05 2.14 -8.61
N TYR A 125 12.19 2.08 -7.60
CA TYR A 125 10.77 2.37 -7.71
C TYR A 125 10.41 3.78 -7.22
N GLY A 126 11.29 4.42 -6.44
CA GLY A 126 11.07 5.80 -6.00
C GLY A 126 11.36 6.83 -7.09
N PRO A 127 10.76 8.04 -7.01
CA PRO A 127 11.20 9.17 -7.82
C PRO A 127 12.71 9.45 -7.63
N GLN A 128 13.39 9.85 -8.71
CA GLN A 128 14.85 10.03 -8.74
C GLN A 128 15.37 11.16 -7.83
N GLU A 129 14.49 12.04 -7.34
CA GLU A 129 14.82 13.14 -6.41
C GLU A 129 13.81 13.20 -5.26
N GLY A 130 14.27 13.23 -4.01
CA GLY A 130 13.43 13.37 -2.82
C GLY A 130 14.08 12.81 -1.54
N THR A 131 13.70 13.36 -0.38
CA THR A 131 14.02 12.77 0.93
C THR A 131 12.74 12.12 1.43
N TYR A 132 12.66 10.79 1.38
CA TYR A 132 11.46 10.06 1.79
C TYR A 132 11.47 9.85 3.30
N GLY A 133 10.28 9.85 3.90
CA GLY A 133 10.09 9.31 5.26
C GLY A 133 10.63 7.88 5.33
N LEU A 134 11.17 7.51 6.48
CA LEU A 134 11.65 6.16 6.78
C LEU A 134 10.46 5.18 6.75
N SER A 135 10.05 4.69 5.58
CA SER A 135 9.00 3.67 5.52
C SER A 135 9.58 2.32 5.94
N SER A 136 8.95 1.71 6.94
CA SER A 136 9.31 0.37 7.43
C SER A 136 8.95 -0.74 6.44
N GLY A 137 8.08 -0.47 5.47
CA GLY A 137 7.71 -1.36 4.37
C GLY A 137 7.05 -0.61 3.21
N MET A 138 6.85 -1.28 2.08
CA MET A 138 6.17 -0.72 0.92
C MET A 138 5.45 -1.81 0.11
N TYR A 139 4.25 -1.50 -0.37
CA TYR A 139 3.61 -2.14 -1.49
C TYR A 139 4.04 -1.46 -2.79
N LEU A 140 4.60 -2.26 -3.70
CA LEU A 140 5.10 -1.81 -4.99
C LEU A 140 4.28 -2.47 -6.10
N ASN A 141 3.65 -1.66 -6.95
CA ASN A 141 2.93 -2.14 -8.12
C ASN A 141 3.41 -1.54 -9.44
N TYR A 142 4.61 -1.96 -9.86
CA TYR A 142 5.17 -1.63 -11.16
C TYR A 142 5.03 -2.81 -12.13
N GLY A 143 3.80 -3.34 -12.27
CA GLY A 143 3.47 -4.45 -13.16
C GLY A 143 3.13 -5.75 -12.45
N TYR A 144 3.83 -6.09 -11.36
CA TYR A 144 3.43 -7.18 -10.46
C TYR A 144 3.50 -6.71 -9.00
N GLY A 145 2.33 -6.62 -8.37
CA GLY A 145 2.18 -6.17 -6.99
C GLY A 145 2.94 -7.05 -5.99
N HIS A 146 3.77 -6.43 -5.15
CA HIS A 146 4.53 -7.14 -4.11
C HIS A 146 4.84 -6.26 -2.91
N PHE A 147 5.05 -6.89 -1.76
CA PHE A 147 5.43 -6.22 -0.51
C PHE A 147 6.92 -6.37 -0.27
N VAL A 148 7.56 -5.30 0.18
CA VAL A 148 8.96 -5.32 0.61
C VAL A 148 9.11 -4.61 1.93
N PHE A 149 9.89 -5.17 2.84
CA PHE A 149 10.22 -4.52 4.10
C PHE A 149 11.53 -5.07 4.68
N GLN A 150 12.12 -4.30 5.60
CA GLN A 150 13.29 -4.76 6.34
C GLN A 150 12.88 -5.78 7.41
N HIS A 151 13.78 -6.71 7.73
CA HIS A 151 13.66 -7.57 8.89
C HIS A 151 13.24 -6.78 10.15
N ASP A 152 12.23 -7.32 10.82
CA ASP A 152 11.85 -6.92 12.16
C ASP A 152 11.33 -8.15 12.92
N ASN A 153 11.08 -7.96 14.22
CA ASN A 153 10.34 -8.91 15.03
C ASN A 153 8.97 -9.22 14.42
N LEU A 154 8.44 -10.40 14.74
CA LEU A 154 7.25 -10.93 14.08
C LEU A 154 6.04 -9.99 14.26
N ASP A 155 5.85 -9.39 15.44
CA ASP A 155 4.71 -8.52 15.71
C ASP A 155 4.74 -7.27 14.81
N ASN A 156 5.91 -6.67 14.62
CA ASN A 156 6.09 -5.53 13.70
C ASN A 156 5.94 -5.94 12.23
N ALA A 157 6.47 -7.10 11.83
CA ALA A 157 6.28 -7.61 10.47
C ALA A 157 4.80 -7.88 10.15
N GLU A 158 4.03 -8.36 11.12
CA GLU A 158 2.59 -8.56 10.98
C GLU A 158 1.84 -7.23 10.79
N LEU A 159 2.23 -6.16 11.51
CA LEU A 159 1.68 -4.81 11.32
C LEU A 159 1.95 -4.28 9.91
N ILE A 160 3.21 -4.28 9.50
CA ILE A 160 3.62 -3.84 8.15
C ILE A 160 2.86 -4.63 7.10
N ALA A 161 2.78 -5.95 7.24
CA ALA A 161 2.10 -6.79 6.26
C ALA A 161 0.59 -6.54 6.19
N ALA A 162 -0.08 -6.24 7.30
CA ALA A 162 -1.50 -5.88 7.29
C ALA A 162 -1.74 -4.54 6.58
N HIS A 163 -0.84 -3.58 6.81
CA HIS A 163 -0.84 -2.28 6.15
C HIS A 163 -0.67 -2.43 4.62
N GLU A 164 0.45 -3.02 4.19
CA GLU A 164 0.78 -3.15 2.76
C GLU A 164 -0.21 -4.02 1.99
N MET A 165 -0.73 -5.09 2.63
CA MET A 165 -1.74 -5.93 2.01
C MET A 165 -3.07 -5.20 1.81
N THR A 166 -3.37 -4.20 2.65
CA THR A 166 -4.55 -3.36 2.44
C THR A 166 -4.40 -2.59 1.13
N HIS A 167 -3.25 -1.95 0.89
CA HIS A 167 -2.97 -1.28 -0.38
C HIS A 167 -3.13 -2.22 -1.57
N ALA A 168 -2.53 -3.42 -1.54
CA ALA A 168 -2.65 -4.38 -2.63
C ALA A 168 -4.09 -4.76 -2.98
N LEU A 169 -4.95 -4.89 -1.96
CA LEU A 169 -6.33 -5.29 -2.17
C LEU A 169 -7.24 -4.14 -2.64
N VAL A 170 -6.81 -2.88 -2.49
CA VAL A 170 -7.57 -1.69 -2.92
C VAL A 170 -6.92 -0.95 -4.09
N ASP A 171 -5.77 -1.42 -4.58
CA ASP A 171 -4.98 -0.79 -5.65
C ASP A 171 -5.72 -0.62 -6.98
N HIS A 172 -6.75 -1.44 -7.22
CA HIS A 172 -7.63 -1.32 -8.37
C HIS A 172 -8.54 -0.08 -8.33
N LEU A 173 -8.62 0.64 -7.20
CA LEU A 173 -9.45 1.82 -7.04
C LEU A 173 -8.63 3.11 -7.28
N PRO A 174 -9.19 4.12 -7.97
CA PRO A 174 -8.51 5.38 -8.22
C PRO A 174 -8.57 6.34 -7.01
N ILE A 175 -8.61 5.81 -5.78
CA ILE A 175 -8.86 6.58 -4.56
C ILE A 175 -7.71 7.55 -4.20
N PRO A 176 -8.01 8.65 -3.50
CA PRO A 176 -6.99 9.57 -2.98
C PRO A 176 -6.13 8.92 -1.89
N ALA A 177 -4.91 9.45 -1.72
CA ALA A 177 -3.94 8.92 -0.75
C ALA A 177 -4.52 8.86 0.68
N TRP A 178 -5.22 9.90 1.14
CA TRP A 178 -5.79 9.90 2.49
C TRP A 178 -6.78 8.75 2.74
N LEU A 179 -7.56 8.36 1.73
CA LEU A 179 -8.51 7.26 1.86
C LEU A 179 -7.78 5.92 1.83
N ASN A 180 -6.77 5.79 0.96
CA ASN A 180 -5.93 4.61 0.87
C ASN A 180 -5.17 4.35 2.18
N GLU A 181 -4.42 5.34 2.65
CA GLU A 181 -3.67 5.28 3.91
C GLU A 181 -4.59 5.13 5.11
N GLY A 182 -5.71 5.85 5.13
CA GLY A 182 -6.72 5.76 6.18
C GLY A 182 -7.29 4.36 6.31
N MET A 183 -7.54 3.64 5.20
CA MET A 183 -7.94 2.23 5.24
C MET A 183 -6.80 1.34 5.75
N ALA A 184 -5.57 1.55 5.29
CA ALA A 184 -4.41 0.75 5.67
C ALA A 184 -4.14 0.81 7.18
N VAL A 185 -4.05 2.01 7.77
CA VAL A 185 -3.82 2.16 9.22
C VAL A 185 -4.98 1.65 10.07
N ASN A 186 -6.22 1.77 9.59
CA ASN A 186 -7.38 1.20 10.30
C ASN A 186 -7.37 -0.33 10.27
N MET A 187 -7.03 -0.93 9.13
CA MET A 187 -6.97 -2.38 9.00
C MET A 187 -5.79 -2.99 9.74
N GLU A 188 -4.62 -2.34 9.70
CA GLU A 188 -3.46 -2.69 10.52
C GLU A 188 -3.87 -2.79 12.00
N ALA A 189 -4.49 -1.75 12.55
CA ALA A 189 -4.94 -1.73 13.93
C ALA A 189 -6.00 -2.82 14.21
N ALA A 190 -7.00 -2.96 13.34
CA ALA A 190 -8.09 -3.91 13.52
C ALA A 190 -7.65 -5.39 13.44
N ILE A 191 -6.64 -5.70 12.62
CA ILE A 191 -6.13 -7.05 12.42
C ILE A 191 -5.17 -7.44 13.54
N CYS A 192 -4.24 -6.55 13.87
CA CYS A 192 -3.20 -6.79 14.88
C CYS A 192 -3.66 -6.48 16.30
N GLY A 193 -4.91 -6.04 16.48
CA GLY A 193 -5.49 -5.76 17.79
C GLY A 193 -4.89 -4.55 18.49
N GLN A 194 -4.35 -3.60 17.72
CA GLN A 194 -3.94 -2.32 18.27
C GLN A 194 -5.16 -1.45 18.53
N MET A 195 -5.06 -0.63 19.57
CA MET A 195 -6.09 0.37 19.83
C MET A 195 -6.02 1.43 18.73
N PRO A 196 -7.17 1.91 18.21
CA PRO A 196 -7.20 3.10 17.36
C PRO A 196 -6.49 4.26 18.06
N VAL A 197 -5.90 5.17 17.28
CA VAL A 197 -5.23 6.35 17.83
C VAL A 197 -6.19 7.11 18.76
N LEU A 198 -5.82 7.17 20.03
CA LEU A 198 -6.53 7.97 21.02
C LEU A 198 -6.17 9.44 20.77
N LEU A 199 -7.17 10.22 20.34
CA LEU A 199 -7.05 11.66 20.27
C LEU A 199 -7.05 12.24 21.69
N ASP A 200 -5.86 12.36 22.27
CA ASP A 200 -5.69 13.09 23.52
C ASP A 200 -5.57 14.61 23.27
N ARG A 201 -5.55 15.37 24.36
CA ARG A 201 -5.45 16.83 24.29
C ARG A 201 -4.14 17.31 23.65
N GLU A 202 -3.05 16.58 23.83
CA GLU A 202 -1.76 16.95 23.21
C GLU A 202 -1.84 16.78 21.70
N MET A 203 -2.34 15.65 21.23
CA MET A 203 -2.48 15.36 19.81
C MET A 203 -3.45 16.32 19.12
N PHE A 204 -4.57 16.62 19.76
CA PHE A 204 -5.50 17.63 19.27
C PHE A 204 -4.83 19.00 19.11
N ASN A 205 -4.01 19.43 20.09
CA ASN A 205 -3.27 20.68 19.98
C ASN A 205 -2.22 20.67 18.85
N LYS A 206 -1.64 19.51 18.51
CA LYS A 206 -0.72 19.37 17.37
C LYS A 206 -1.48 19.55 16.05
N HIS A 207 -2.60 18.86 15.87
CA HIS A 207 -3.47 19.06 14.71
C HIS A 207 -3.92 20.52 14.55
N GLN A 208 -4.37 21.17 15.62
CA GLN A 208 -4.80 22.58 15.55
C GLN A 208 -3.68 23.56 15.19
N ARG A 209 -2.41 23.22 15.45
CA ARG A 209 -1.26 24.08 15.12
C ARG A 209 -0.72 23.83 13.73
N PHE A 210 -0.81 22.59 13.27
CA PHE A 210 -0.22 22.17 12.01
C PHE A 210 -1.12 22.47 10.81
N TRP A 211 -2.41 22.16 10.92
CA TRP A 211 -3.32 22.27 9.78
C TRP A 211 -3.73 23.71 9.52
N GLY A 212 -3.32 24.24 8.36
CA GLY A 212 -3.88 25.41 7.69
C GLY A 212 -4.46 25.04 6.32
N GLU A 213 -5.03 26.02 5.63
CA GLU A 213 -5.69 25.82 4.32
C GLU A 213 -4.71 25.24 3.29
N ALA A 214 -3.45 25.68 3.29
CA ALA A 214 -2.42 25.18 2.39
C ALA A 214 -2.03 23.72 2.70
N GLU A 215 -1.80 23.39 3.97
CA GLU A 215 -1.46 22.04 4.40
C GLU A 215 -2.61 21.06 4.13
N MET A 216 -3.86 21.53 4.23
CA MET A 216 -5.03 20.72 3.89
C MET A 216 -5.09 20.37 2.39
N GLN A 217 -4.68 21.28 1.51
CA GLN A 217 -4.54 20.94 0.08
C GLN A 217 -3.42 19.92 -0.18
N GLU A 218 -2.32 19.96 0.57
CA GLU A 218 -1.28 18.92 0.52
C GLU A 218 -1.83 17.56 0.99
N PHE A 219 -2.71 17.54 1.99
CA PHE A 219 -3.38 16.33 2.48
C PHE A 219 -4.30 15.71 1.43
N TRP A 220 -5.15 16.50 0.79
CA TRP A 220 -6.06 16.00 -0.23
C TRP A 220 -5.35 15.47 -1.47
N ARG A 221 -4.27 16.13 -1.90
CA ARG A 221 -3.45 15.69 -3.03
C ARG A 221 -2.54 14.50 -2.68
N GLY A 222 -2.20 14.33 -1.40
CA GLY A 222 -1.40 13.22 -0.89
C GLY A 222 0.07 13.56 -0.56
N ASP A 223 0.53 14.76 -0.88
CA ASP A 223 1.93 15.19 -0.63
C ASP A 223 2.27 15.18 0.86
N SER A 224 1.28 15.44 1.73
CA SER A 224 1.51 15.52 3.17
C SER A 224 1.98 14.19 3.79
N PHE A 225 1.69 13.05 3.14
CA PHE A 225 2.11 11.71 3.56
C PHE A 225 3.60 11.44 3.28
N PHE A 226 4.27 12.27 2.51
CA PHE A 226 5.69 12.15 2.18
C PHE A 226 6.56 13.18 2.92
N ARG A 227 5.98 13.99 3.80
CA ARG A 227 6.71 15.03 4.52
C ARG A 227 7.77 14.42 5.46
N PRO A 228 8.95 15.05 5.58
CA PRO A 228 10.00 14.59 6.49
C PRO A 228 9.80 15.04 7.95
N ASP A 229 8.75 15.81 8.23
CA ASP A 229 8.44 16.38 9.55
C ASP A 229 7.23 15.70 10.22
N GLU A 230 6.75 16.25 11.35
CA GLU A 230 5.60 15.71 12.09
C GLU A 230 4.29 15.72 11.27
N GLY A 231 4.24 16.45 10.15
CA GLY A 231 3.09 16.50 9.26
C GLY A 231 2.74 15.15 8.64
N GLN A 232 3.74 14.28 8.41
CA GLN A 232 3.48 12.92 7.95
C GLN A 232 2.64 12.15 8.98
N ALA A 233 3.07 12.12 10.24
CA ALA A 233 2.35 11.42 11.30
C ALA A 233 0.94 11.99 11.51
N LEU A 234 0.78 13.32 11.42
CA LEU A 234 -0.53 13.98 11.52
C LEU A 234 -1.43 13.64 10.33
N SER A 235 -0.87 13.43 9.13
CA SER A 235 -1.64 13.00 7.95
C SER A 235 -2.25 11.61 8.13
N TYR A 236 -1.44 10.63 8.55
CA TYR A 236 -1.94 9.28 8.85
C TYR A 236 -3.03 9.29 9.92
N GLN A 237 -2.86 10.11 10.97
CA GLN A 237 -3.87 10.22 12.03
C GLN A 237 -5.17 10.86 11.54
N LEU A 238 -5.10 11.95 10.77
CA LEU A 238 -6.30 12.58 10.21
C LEU A 238 -7.03 11.61 9.27
N ALA A 239 -6.30 10.92 8.38
CA ALA A 239 -6.84 9.88 7.52
C ALA A 239 -7.53 8.76 8.32
N GLN A 240 -6.89 8.28 9.40
CA GLN A 240 -7.47 7.27 10.28
C GLN A 240 -8.80 7.72 10.89
N ILE A 241 -8.86 8.96 11.37
CA ILE A 241 -10.07 9.55 11.96
C ILE A 241 -11.19 9.65 10.93
N LEU A 242 -10.91 10.20 9.74
CA LEU A 242 -11.91 10.36 8.69
C LEU A 242 -12.48 9.02 8.22
N VAL A 243 -11.61 8.03 7.96
CA VAL A 243 -12.06 6.69 7.56
C VAL A 243 -12.84 5.99 8.68
N THR A 244 -12.41 6.13 9.94
CA THR A 244 -13.16 5.58 11.09
C THR A 244 -14.58 6.13 11.11
N ASN A 245 -14.73 7.46 11.02
CA ASN A 245 -16.03 8.13 11.05
C ASN A 245 -16.91 7.72 9.86
N LEU A 246 -16.37 7.68 8.64
CA LEU A 246 -17.11 7.27 7.45
C LEU A 246 -17.56 5.82 7.51
N SER A 247 -16.71 4.95 8.06
CA SER A 247 -16.97 3.51 8.16
C SER A 247 -18.08 3.13 9.15
N GLU A 248 -18.54 4.07 10.01
CA GLU A 248 -19.68 3.84 10.90
C GLU A 248 -20.96 3.45 10.12
N ASN A 249 -21.16 4.07 8.94
CA ASN A 249 -22.14 3.60 7.96
C ASN A 249 -21.43 2.84 6.85
N TYR A 250 -21.10 1.57 7.14
CA TYR A 250 -20.32 0.74 6.23
C TYR A 250 -20.91 0.63 4.82
N SER A 251 -22.23 0.54 4.66
CA SER A 251 -22.84 0.48 3.32
C SER A 251 -22.57 1.72 2.48
N ALA A 252 -22.67 2.91 3.09
CA ALA A 252 -22.35 4.16 2.43
C ALA A 252 -20.84 4.27 2.18
N PHE A 253 -20.01 3.83 3.14
CA PHE A 253 -18.56 3.80 2.98
C PHE A 253 -18.11 2.94 1.80
N VAL A 254 -18.73 1.77 1.59
CA VAL A 254 -18.47 0.92 0.41
C VAL A 254 -18.78 1.68 -0.88
N GLU A 255 -19.92 2.35 -0.95
CA GLU A 255 -20.30 3.12 -2.15
C GLU A 255 -19.34 4.29 -2.39
N PHE A 256 -18.99 5.03 -1.34
CA PHE A 256 -18.03 6.12 -1.39
C PHE A 256 -16.65 5.65 -1.86
N ALA A 257 -16.08 4.60 -1.28
CA ALA A 257 -14.75 4.11 -1.65
C ALA A 257 -14.67 3.64 -3.12
N ASN A 258 -15.77 3.14 -3.68
CA ASN A 258 -15.85 2.75 -5.09
C ASN A 258 -16.07 3.93 -6.06
N GLN A 259 -16.51 5.09 -5.57
CA GLN A 259 -16.76 6.30 -6.37
C GLN A 259 -15.66 7.36 -6.23
N ALA A 260 -14.96 7.38 -5.09
CA ALA A 260 -13.93 8.37 -4.78
C ALA A 260 -12.80 8.35 -5.81
N ASN A 261 -12.31 9.54 -6.13
CA ASN A 261 -11.25 9.72 -7.11
C ASN A 261 -10.15 10.61 -6.53
N ARG A 262 -8.90 10.32 -6.84
CA ARG A 262 -7.75 11.15 -6.47
C ARG A 262 -7.80 12.55 -7.10
N ASP A 263 -8.39 12.69 -8.28
CA ASP A 263 -8.41 13.93 -9.04
C ASP A 263 -9.20 15.05 -8.35
N ASP A 264 -10.14 14.71 -7.47
CA ASP A 264 -10.93 15.66 -6.68
C ASP A 264 -10.82 15.44 -5.17
N GLY A 265 -9.85 14.63 -4.73
CA GLY A 265 -9.67 14.26 -3.32
C GLY A 265 -10.82 13.42 -2.75
N GLY A 266 -11.77 12.98 -3.57
CA GLY A 266 -12.99 12.26 -3.18
C GLY A 266 -14.20 13.15 -2.90
N GLU A 267 -14.12 14.47 -3.18
CA GLU A 267 -15.18 15.43 -2.85
C GLU A 267 -16.51 15.10 -3.53
N ALA A 268 -16.51 14.84 -4.85
CA ALA A 268 -17.76 14.56 -5.55
C ALA A 268 -18.41 13.25 -5.07
N ALA A 269 -17.60 12.27 -4.66
CA ALA A 269 -18.11 11.02 -4.13
C ALA A 269 -18.73 11.17 -2.75
N ILE A 270 -18.15 12.00 -1.87
CA ILE A 270 -18.73 12.19 -0.54
C ILE A 270 -20.04 12.98 -0.59
N ASP A 271 -20.13 13.98 -1.47
CA ASP A 271 -21.36 14.76 -1.68
C ASP A 271 -22.49 13.85 -2.19
N SER A 272 -22.19 13.04 -3.21
CA SER A 272 -23.14 12.09 -3.80
C SER A 272 -23.69 11.06 -2.80
N VAL A 273 -22.83 10.54 -1.91
CA VAL A 273 -23.16 9.39 -1.04
C VAL A 273 -23.64 9.81 0.34
N PHE A 274 -23.07 10.88 0.89
CA PHE A 274 -23.31 11.32 2.26
C PHE A 274 -24.01 12.69 2.35
N ASP A 275 -24.19 13.42 1.24
CA ASP A 275 -24.81 14.76 1.18
C ASP A 275 -24.10 15.77 2.10
N ILE A 276 -22.75 15.67 2.16
CA ILE A 276 -21.83 16.53 2.92
C ILE A 276 -20.56 16.79 2.11
N SER A 277 -19.79 17.81 2.48
CA SER A 277 -18.43 18.04 1.95
C SER A 277 -17.34 17.40 2.82
N LEU A 278 -16.16 17.08 2.24
CA LEU A 278 -14.98 16.72 3.04
C LEU A 278 -14.54 17.89 3.92
N GLY A 279 -14.74 19.12 3.43
CA GLY A 279 -14.45 20.33 4.18
C GLY A 279 -15.24 20.41 5.50
N ASP A 280 -16.53 20.06 5.48
CA ASP A 280 -17.39 20.01 6.67
C ASP A 280 -16.93 18.93 7.66
N MET A 281 -16.50 17.77 7.16
CA MET A 281 -15.95 16.72 8.02
C MET A 281 -14.71 17.19 8.77
N VAL A 282 -13.80 17.85 8.05
CA VAL A 282 -12.59 18.41 8.66
C VAL A 282 -12.94 19.58 9.59
N ALA A 283 -13.91 20.42 9.23
CA ALA A 283 -14.36 21.52 10.07
C ALA A 283 -14.89 21.05 11.43
N ASN A 284 -15.60 19.92 11.46
CA ASN A 284 -16.09 19.31 12.71
C ASN A 284 -14.95 18.90 13.65
N PHE A 285 -13.74 18.67 13.11
CA PHE A 285 -12.56 18.29 13.87
C PHE A 285 -11.65 19.48 14.18
N LEU A 286 -11.33 20.33 13.20
CA LEU A 286 -10.34 21.41 13.32
C LEU A 286 -10.96 22.78 13.65
N GLY A 287 -12.26 22.96 13.44
CA GLY A 287 -12.96 24.25 13.54
C GLY A 287 -13.20 24.89 12.17
N GLU A 288 -13.72 26.12 12.16
CA GLU A 288 -14.00 26.86 10.92
C GLU A 288 -12.74 27.08 10.07
N GLY A 289 -12.84 26.89 8.76
CA GLY A 289 -11.78 27.13 7.78
C GLY A 289 -12.17 26.66 6.38
N ASP A 290 -11.40 27.06 5.36
CA ASP A 290 -11.53 26.60 3.98
C ASP A 290 -10.78 25.25 3.82
N TRP A 291 -11.49 24.17 4.12
CA TRP A 291 -10.91 22.82 4.18
C TRP A 291 -11.26 21.95 2.98
N TRP A 292 -12.10 22.41 2.04
CA TRP A 292 -12.54 21.56 0.92
C TRP A 292 -11.39 21.31 -0.08
N PRO A 293 -11.35 20.18 -0.79
CA PRO A 293 -10.40 19.99 -1.88
C PRO A 293 -10.56 21.05 -2.96
N GLN A 294 -9.46 21.65 -3.42
CA GLN A 294 -9.43 22.66 -4.49
C GLN A 294 -8.54 22.19 -5.66
N PRO A 295 -8.97 21.20 -6.46
CA PRO A 295 -8.14 20.57 -7.48
C PRO A 295 -7.60 21.53 -8.54
N GLU A 296 -8.32 22.61 -8.83
CA GLU A 296 -7.91 23.66 -9.75
C GLU A 296 -6.67 24.43 -9.30
N THR A 297 -6.32 24.35 -8.02
CA THR A 297 -5.12 24.97 -7.44
C THR A 297 -3.93 24.03 -7.40
N TRP A 298 -4.15 22.73 -7.63
CA TRP A 298 -3.09 21.74 -7.56
C TRP A 298 -2.16 21.84 -8.77
N PRO A 299 -0.85 21.61 -8.59
CA PRO A 299 0.05 21.49 -9.73
C PRO A 299 -0.44 20.36 -10.64
N ALA A 300 -0.31 20.54 -11.95
CA ALA A 300 -0.60 19.46 -12.89
C ALA A 300 0.22 18.23 -12.50
N MET A 301 -0.43 17.07 -12.36
CA MET A 301 0.29 15.82 -12.09
C MET A 301 1.27 15.57 -13.24
N ASP A 302 2.57 15.65 -12.95
CA ASP A 302 3.57 15.08 -13.83
C ASP A 302 3.29 13.57 -13.85
N CYS A 303 2.88 13.05 -15.00
CA CYS A 303 2.70 11.63 -15.21
C CYS A 303 4.07 10.95 -15.02
N ALA A 304 4.27 10.31 -13.86
CA ALA A 304 5.38 9.40 -13.61
C ALA A 304 4.90 7.96 -13.80
#